data_AF-A0A0F4LRH5-F1
#
_entry.id   AF-A0A0F4LRH5-F1
#
_cell.length_a   1.000
_cell.length_b   1.000
_cell.length_c   1.000
_cell.angle_alpha   90.00
_cell.angle_beta   90.00
_cell.angle_gamma   90.00
#
_symmetry.space_group_name_H-M   'P 1'
#
loop_
_entity.id
_entity.type
_entity.pdbx_description
1 polymer ?
#
loop_
_entity_poly.entity_id
_entity_poly.type
_entity_poly.pdbx_seq_one_letter_code
_entity_poly.pdbx_strand_id
1 'polypeptide(L)'
;MYYSLGDLNNFDKLDFVMQIKRKSGKQAAIHFCDCMTLILNKAEHSDYFDEMNDELTWSRIAVEHDGTPTLFCGSFSTKTFYIYTIKGNKVKREIKQLGNN
;
A
#
# COMPACT_ATOMS: atom_id res chain seq x y z
N MET A 1 4.39 13.95 -1.80
CA MET A 1 3.30 13.99 -2.80
C MET A 1 2.42 12.77 -2.55
N TYR A 2 1.12 12.91 -2.30
CA TYR A 2 0.25 11.76 -1.99
C TYR A 2 -0.33 11.17 -3.28
N TYR A 3 0.01 9.92 -3.57
CA TYR A 3 -0.62 9.16 -4.63
C TYR A 3 -1.84 8.41 -4.09
N SER A 4 -2.77 8.11 -5.00
CA SER A 4 -4.08 7.61 -4.66
C SER A 4 -4.52 6.64 -5.73
N LEU A 5 -4.43 5.34 -5.47
CA LEU A 5 -5.11 4.38 -6.33
C LEU A 5 -6.56 4.23 -5.88
N GLY A 6 -7.47 4.32 -6.84
CA GLY A 6 -8.90 4.06 -6.64
C GLY A 6 -9.32 2.68 -7.14
N ASP A 7 -8.54 2.03 -8.02
CA ASP A 7 -8.87 0.73 -8.58
C ASP A 7 -7.60 -0.02 -9.01
N LEU A 8 -7.35 -1.20 -8.44
CA LEU A 8 -6.21 -2.04 -8.79
C LEU A 8 -6.37 -2.68 -10.19
N ASN A 9 -7.60 -2.76 -10.70
CA ASN A 9 -7.89 -3.39 -11.99
C ASN A 9 -7.31 -2.62 -13.19
N ASN A 10 -7.03 -1.33 -13.03
CA ASN A 10 -6.40 -0.47 -14.04
C ASN A 10 -5.01 0.05 -13.61
N PHE A 11 -4.37 -0.64 -12.65
CA PHE A 11 -3.07 -0.22 -12.15
C PHE A 11 -1.94 -0.55 -13.12
N ASP A 12 -1.51 0.42 -13.93
CA ASP A 12 -0.26 0.32 -14.64
C ASP A 12 0.92 0.60 -13.67
N LYS A 13 1.45 -0.50 -13.12
CA LYS A 13 2.63 -0.51 -12.25
C LYS A 13 3.81 0.24 -12.87
N LEU A 14 4.01 0.12 -14.18
CA LEU A 14 5.13 0.74 -14.90
C LEU A 14 4.97 2.25 -14.98
N ASP A 15 3.78 2.73 -15.37
CA ASP A 15 3.54 4.18 -15.40
C ASP A 15 3.67 4.80 -14.00
N PHE A 16 3.15 4.13 -12.97
CA PHE A 16 3.26 4.62 -11.59
C PHE A 16 4.70 4.75 -11.11
N VAL A 17 5.52 3.72 -11.33
CA VAL A 17 6.96 3.76 -11.01
C VAL A 17 7.66 4.87 -11.80
N MET A 18 7.28 5.07 -13.07
CA MET A 18 7.81 6.14 -13.90
C MET A 18 7.41 7.53 -13.38
N GLN A 19 6.21 7.70 -12.84
CA GLN A 19 5.79 8.94 -12.19
C GLN A 19 6.62 9.22 -10.92
N ILE A 20 6.83 8.22 -10.07
CA ILE A 20 7.69 8.35 -8.88
C ILE A 20 9.10 8.75 -9.32
N LYS A 21 9.67 8.08 -10.33
CA LYS A 21 11.00 8.39 -10.87
C LYS A 21 11.10 9.83 -11.36
N ARG A 22 10.10 10.31 -12.12
CA ARG A 22 10.08 11.67 -12.68
C ARG A 22 9.97 12.74 -11.58
N LYS A 23 9.19 12.48 -10.53
CA LYS A 23 8.85 13.48 -9.51
C LYS A 23 9.76 13.46 -8.28
N SER A 24 10.33 12.29 -7.97
CA SER A 24 11.07 12.03 -6.73
C SER A 24 12.45 11.38 -6.97
N GLY A 25 12.77 11.05 -8.22
CA GLY A 25 14.09 10.55 -8.62
C GLY A 25 14.20 9.03 -8.68
N LYS A 26 15.31 8.55 -9.28
CA LYS A 26 15.56 7.12 -9.52
C LYS A 26 15.62 6.30 -8.23
N GLN A 27 16.23 6.84 -7.17
CA GLN A 27 16.35 6.12 -5.89
C GLN A 27 14.98 5.89 -5.24
N ALA A 28 14.10 6.90 -5.23
CA ALA A 28 12.74 6.74 -4.72
C ALA A 28 11.93 5.68 -5.49
N ALA A 29 12.07 5.64 -6.81
CA ALA A 29 11.42 4.61 -7.63
C ALA A 29 11.95 3.19 -7.34
N ILE A 30 13.26 3.03 -7.13
CA ILE A 30 13.87 1.75 -6.73
C ILE A 30 13.34 1.33 -5.36
N HIS A 31 13.39 2.23 -4.38
CA HIS A 31 12.93 1.96 -3.03
C HIS A 31 11.45 1.54 -2.98
N PHE A 32 10.60 2.21 -3.77
CA PHE A 32 9.20 1.81 -3.94
C PHE A 32 9.07 0.36 -4.46
N CYS A 33 9.81 0.00 -5.52
CA CYS A 33 9.78 -1.35 -6.07
C CYS A 33 10.26 -2.40 -5.06
N ASP A 34 11.32 -2.10 -4.31
CA ASP A 34 11.85 -2.99 -3.27
C ASP A 34 10.82 -3.22 -2.16
N CYS A 35 10.16 -2.15 -1.70
CA CYS A 35 9.07 -2.24 -0.72
C CYS A 35 7.89 -3.07 -1.24
N MET A 36 7.43 -2.82 -2.47
CA MET A 36 6.31 -3.59 -3.04
C MET A 36 6.66 -5.08 -3.21
N THR A 37 7.90 -5.39 -3.58
CA THR A 37 8.39 -6.78 -3.68
C THR A 37 8.37 -7.45 -2.30
N LEU A 38 8.82 -6.74 -1.26
CA LEU A 38 8.76 -7.24 0.11
C LEU A 38 7.32 -7.52 0.56
N ILE A 39 6.35 -6.65 0.22
CA ILE A 39 4.93 -6.88 0.51
C ILE A 39 4.46 -8.18 -0.11
N LEU A 40 4.68 -8.34 -1.42
CA LEU A 40 4.21 -9.50 -2.17
C LEU A 40 4.79 -10.80 -1.60
N ASN A 41 6.10 -10.82 -1.34
CA ASN A 41 6.77 -11.96 -0.72
C ASN A 41 6.25 -12.27 0.69
N LYS A 42 5.87 -11.24 1.46
CA LYS A 42 5.30 -11.43 2.81
C LYS A 42 3.85 -11.92 2.74
N ALA A 43 3.04 -11.39 1.83
CA ALA A 43 1.67 -11.83 1.61
C ALA A 43 1.60 -13.30 1.13
N GLU A 44 2.57 -13.75 0.31
CA GLU A 44 2.63 -15.13 -0.17
C GLU A 44 3.03 -16.15 0.93
N HIS A 45 3.65 -15.68 2.02
CA HIS A 45 4.33 -16.55 2.99
C HIS A 45 3.98 -16.26 4.48
N SER A 46 2.95 -15.47 4.77
CA SER A 46 2.53 -15.18 6.16
C SER A 46 1.05 -14.83 6.27
N ASP A 47 0.48 -14.93 7.47
CA ASP A 47 -0.88 -14.47 7.84
C ASP A 47 -1.03 -12.92 7.83
N TYR A 48 -0.08 -12.19 7.22
CA TYR A 48 -0.27 -10.76 6.95
C TYR A 48 -1.16 -10.60 5.74
N PHE A 49 -2.09 -9.66 5.81
CA PHE A 49 -3.04 -9.36 4.73
C PHE A 49 -4.16 -10.40 4.56
N ASP A 50 -4.43 -11.26 5.54
CA ASP A 50 -5.60 -12.17 5.52
C ASP A 50 -6.91 -11.39 5.32
N GLU A 51 -7.01 -10.20 5.90
CA GLU A 51 -8.14 -9.30 5.70
C GLU A 51 -8.31 -8.83 4.25
N MET A 52 -7.30 -9.01 3.39
CA MET A 52 -7.35 -8.68 1.96
C MET A 52 -8.06 -9.73 1.11
N ASN A 53 -8.30 -10.93 1.63
CA ASN A 53 -8.75 -12.05 0.81
C ASN A 53 -10.23 -12.02 0.42
N ASP A 54 -11.15 -11.46 1.21
CA ASP A 54 -12.58 -11.49 0.84
C ASP A 54 -13.44 -10.28 1.27
N GLU A 55 -12.95 -9.36 2.13
CA GLU A 55 -13.80 -8.29 2.68
C GLU A 55 -13.38 -6.86 2.32
N LEU A 56 -12.28 -6.67 1.58
CA LEU A 56 -11.86 -5.33 1.19
C LEU A 56 -12.73 -4.74 0.09
N THR A 57 -13.23 -3.55 0.35
CA THR A 57 -13.99 -2.75 -0.63
C THR A 57 -13.13 -1.71 -1.34
N TRP A 58 -11.94 -1.41 -0.80
CA TRP A 58 -11.01 -0.45 -1.40
C TRP A 58 -9.58 -0.64 -0.91
N SER A 59 -8.64 -0.21 -1.74
CA SER A 59 -7.22 -0.07 -1.39
C SER A 59 -6.62 1.17 -2.04
N ARG A 60 -5.63 1.78 -1.39
CA ARG A 60 -4.94 3.00 -1.83
C ARG A 60 -3.49 2.96 -1.37
N ILE A 61 -2.57 3.32 -2.25
CA ILE A 61 -1.15 3.44 -1.93
C ILE A 61 -0.75 4.92 -1.96
N ALA A 62 -0.23 5.43 -0.85
CA ALA A 62 0.48 6.70 -0.80
C ALA A 62 1.98 6.44 -0.80
N VAL A 63 2.77 7.34 -1.38
CA VAL A 63 4.24 7.19 -1.45
C VAL A 63 4.89 8.48 -0.96
N GLU A 64 5.81 8.37 -0.01
CA GLU A 64 6.61 9.48 0.47
C GLU A 64 7.66 9.92 -0.56
N HIS A 65 8.31 11.06 -0.32
CA HIS A 65 9.31 11.61 -1.26
C HIS A 65 10.54 10.71 -1.45
N ASP A 66 10.85 9.87 -0.46
CA ASP A 66 11.95 8.91 -0.49
C ASP A 66 11.57 7.57 -1.16
N GLY A 67 10.34 7.45 -1.68
CA GLY A 67 9.83 6.23 -2.28
C GLY A 67 9.16 5.26 -1.30
N THR A 68 9.13 5.57 0.00
CA THR A 68 8.50 4.71 1.00
C THR A 68 6.98 4.66 0.79
N PRO A 69 6.38 3.49 0.51
CA PRO A 69 4.94 3.37 0.37
C PRO A 69 4.25 3.16 1.73
N THR A 70 3.04 3.71 1.85
CA THR A 70 2.05 3.36 2.87
C THR A 70 0.80 2.86 2.16
N LEU A 71 0.39 1.63 2.48
CA LEU A 71 -0.80 1.00 1.95
C LEU A 71 -1.96 1.19 2.92
N PHE A 72 -3.06 1.72 2.39
CA PHE A 72 -4.33 1.88 3.07
C PHE A 72 -5.31 0.91 2.43
N CYS A 73 -6.04 0.17 3.23
CA CYS A 73 -7.12 -0.66 2.73
C CYS A 73 -8.23 -0.75 3.77
N GLY A 74 -9.44 -1.03 3.32
CA GLY A 74 -10.53 -1.19 4.25
C GLY A 74 -11.80 -1.73 3.63
N SER A 75 -12.73 -1.97 4.53
CA SER A 75 -14.07 -2.42 4.21
C SER A 75 -15.07 -1.38 4.67
N PHE A 76 -15.86 -0.85 3.74
CA PHE A 76 -16.96 0.04 4.07
C PHE A 76 -18.06 -0.66 4.86
N SER A 77 -18.26 -1.97 4.65
CA SER A 77 -19.28 -2.76 5.36
C SER A 77 -18.90 -2.98 6.83
N THR A 78 -17.66 -3.39 7.11
CA THR A 78 -17.23 -3.71 8.49
C THR A 78 -16.71 -2.50 9.27
N LYS A 79 -16.71 -1.29 8.70
CA LYS A 79 -16.27 -0.11 9.46
C LYS A 79 -14.76 -0.09 9.69
N THR A 80 -14.00 -1.01 9.09
CA THR A 80 -12.63 -1.34 9.48
C THR A 80 -11.61 -0.92 8.43
N PHE A 81 -10.54 -0.29 8.91
CA PHE A 81 -9.49 0.33 8.12
C PHE A 81 -8.13 -0.19 8.59
N TYR A 82 -7.31 -0.60 7.64
CA TYR A 82 -5.96 -1.09 7.88
C TYR A 82 -4.95 -0.15 7.25
N ILE A 83 -3.91 0.17 8.00
CA ILE A 83 -2.79 1.00 7.54
C ILE A 83 -1.51 0.18 7.68
N TYR A 84 -0.83 0.01 6.56
CA TYR A 84 0.39 -0.74 6.43
C TYR A 84 1.53 0.20 6.06
N THR A 85 2.48 0.37 6.98
CA THR A 85 3.68 1.17 6.76
C THR A 85 4.88 0.25 6.69
N ILE A 86 5.73 0.46 5.68
CA ILE A 86 6.88 -0.41 5.41
C ILE A 86 8.14 0.42 5.52
N LYS A 87 9.09 -0.07 6.31
CA LYS A 87 10.37 0.59 6.48
C LYS A 87 11.47 -0.44 6.52
N GLY A 88 12.23 -0.55 5.43
CA GLY A 88 13.14 -1.67 5.21
C GLY A 88 12.40 -3.00 5.30
N ASN A 89 12.91 -3.96 6.08
CA ASN A 89 12.33 -5.30 6.23
C ASN A 89 11.19 -5.38 7.26
N LYS A 90 10.74 -4.26 7.82
CA LYS A 90 9.68 -4.22 8.83
C LYS A 90 8.37 -3.73 8.23
N VAL A 91 7.30 -4.49 8.46
CA VAL A 91 5.93 -4.09 8.15
C VAL A 91 5.24 -3.77 9.47
N LYS A 92 4.73 -2.54 9.59
CA LYS A 92 3.88 -2.13 10.71
C LYS A 92 2.43 -2.12 10.23
N ARG A 93 1.54 -2.80 10.97
CA ARG A 93 0.10 -2.82 10.74
C ARG A 93 -0.61 -2.03 11.84
N GLU A 94 -1.50 -1.13 11.46
CA GLU A 94 -2.43 -0.43 12.35
C GLU A 94 -3.86 -0.69 11.91
N ILE A 95 -4.76 -0.88 12.88
CA ILE A 95 -6.19 -1.13 12.66
C ILE A 95 -6.96 0.04 13.25
N LYS A 96 -7.88 0.62 12.47
CA LYS A 96 -8.81 1.65 12.92
C LYS A 96 -10.23 1.20 12.61
N GLN A 97 -11.10 1.26 13.60
CA GLN A 97 -12.54 1.07 13.42
C GLN A 97 -13.23 2.43 13.56
N LEU A 98 -14.09 2.76 12.60
CA LEU A 98 -14.98 3.91 12.73
C LEU A 98 -16.12 3.50 13.65
N GLY A 99 -16.08 3.99 14.90
CA GLY A 99 -17.14 3.77 15.87
C GLY A 99 -18.50 4.23 15.33
N ASN A 100 -19.55 3.46 15.63
CA ASN A 100 -20.92 3.92 15.42
C ASN A 100 -21.19 5.07 16.38
N ASN A 101 -21.19 6.31 15.87
CA ASN A 101 -21.88 7.42 16.52
C ASN A 101 -23.37 7.34 16.19
#